data_AF-A0A8S9M117-F1
#
_entry.id   AF-A0A8S9M117-F1
#
_cell.length_a   1.000
_cell.length_b   1.000
_cell.length_c   1.000
_cell.angle_alpha   90.00
_cell.angle_beta   90.00
_cell.angle_gamma   90.00
#
_symmetry.space_group_name_H-M   'P 1'
#
loop_
_entity.id
_entity.type
_entity.pdbx_description
1 polymer ?
#
loop_
_entity_poly.entity_id
_entity_poly.type
_entity_poly.pdbx_seq_one_letter_code
_entity_poly.pdbx_strand_id
1 'polypeptide(L)'
;MVTKTEETELNQLEDQVENGGGGVWEYLCLVRKLKVRRSEIVLKHGLSILNDPGNRSALGPDEWTLYEQVAIAAMDCQSLAVAQNCIKVLQKKFPESKRVGKYIHQPLRN
;
A
#
# COMPACT_ATOMS: atom_id res chain seq x y z
N MET A 1 -2.93 20.40 -0.78
CA MET A 1 -1.93 20.76 -1.79
C MET A 1 -0.60 20.25 -1.28
N VAL A 2 0.14 19.48 -2.07
CA VAL A 2 1.49 18.99 -1.69
C VAL A 2 2.45 20.18 -1.79
N THR A 3 3.27 20.39 -0.78
CA THR A 3 4.29 21.45 -0.80
C THR A 3 5.48 21.05 -1.66
N LYS A 4 6.24 22.02 -2.18
CA LYS A 4 7.47 21.73 -2.95
C LYS A 4 8.47 20.89 -2.17
N THR A 5 8.56 21.10 -0.85
CA THR A 5 9.42 20.34 0.04
C THR A 5 8.97 18.89 0.13
N GLU A 6 7.67 18.64 0.35
CA GLU A 6 7.09 17.29 0.40
C GLU A 6 7.23 16.54 -0.94
N GLU A 7 7.09 17.22 -2.07
CA GLU A 7 7.30 16.63 -3.40
C GLU A 7 8.78 16.26 -3.61
N THR A 8 9.70 17.12 -3.16
CA THR A 8 11.14 16.84 -3.24
C THR A 8 11.52 15.63 -2.39
N GLU A 9 11.05 15.60 -1.14
CA GLU A 9 11.27 14.47 -0.21
C GLU A 9 10.68 13.17 -0.78
N LEU A 10 9.47 13.23 -1.34
CA LEU A 10 8.82 12.08 -1.95
C LEU A 10 9.65 11.51 -3.11
N ASN A 11 10.12 12.36 -4.02
CA ASN A 11 10.90 11.93 -5.19
C ASN A 11 12.26 11.35 -4.76
N GLN A 12 12.91 11.94 -3.75
CA GLN A 12 14.18 11.42 -3.21
C GLN A 12 13.99 10.03 -2.59
N LEU A 13 12.94 9.83 -1.80
CA LEU A 13 12.61 8.53 -1.25
C LEU A 13 12.23 7.52 -2.33
N GLU A 14 11.52 7.96 -3.37
CA GLU A 14 11.15 7.12 -4.52
C GLU A 14 12.40 6.57 -5.22
N ASP A 15 13.37 7.45 -5.53
CA ASP A 15 14.65 7.07 -6.12
C ASP A 15 15.44 6.13 -5.20
N GLN A 16 15.49 6.41 -3.90
CA GLN A 16 16.16 5.54 -2.94
C GLN A 16 15.55 4.14 -2.90
N VAL A 17 14.22 4.05 -2.90
CA VAL A 17 13.48 2.79 -2.84
C VAL A 17 13.68 1.97 -4.12
N GLU A 18 13.61 2.59 -5.30
CA GLU A 18 13.83 1.90 -6.57
C GLU A 18 15.27 1.40 -6.75
N ASN A 19 16.25 2.10 -6.17
CA ASN A 19 17.66 1.72 -6.19
C ASN A 19 18.08 0.80 -5.02
N GLY A 20 17.15 0.36 -4.17
CA GLY A 20 17.43 -0.57 -3.07
C GLY A 20 18.12 0.04 -1.85
N GLY A 21 18.10 1.36 -1.70
CA GLY A 21 18.72 2.08 -0.59
C GLY A 21 17.94 2.05 0.74
N GLY A 22 16.89 1.24 0.85
CA GLY A 22 16.01 1.19 2.04
C GLY A 22 14.93 2.28 2.03
N GLY A 23 14.33 2.56 3.20
CA GLY A 23 13.34 3.65 3.33
C GLY A 23 11.95 3.33 2.77
N VAL A 24 11.66 2.06 2.47
CA VAL A 24 10.42 1.65 1.81
C VAL A 24 9.19 2.04 2.63
N TRP A 25 9.22 1.80 3.94
CA TRP A 25 8.06 2.08 4.78
C TRP A 25 7.80 3.59 4.92
N GLU A 26 8.86 4.38 5.03
CA GLU A 26 8.83 5.84 5.07
C GLU A 26 8.23 6.39 3.78
N TYR A 27 8.67 5.90 2.62
CA TYR A 27 8.09 6.24 1.32
C TYR A 27 6.60 5.92 1.26
N LEU A 28 6.20 4.69 1.65
CA LEU A 28 4.80 4.28 1.62
C LEU A 28 3.92 5.13 2.55
N CYS A 29 4.44 5.50 3.72
CA CYS A 29 3.76 6.41 4.64
C CYS A 29 3.59 7.80 4.04
N LEU A 30 4.61 8.33 3.36
CA LEU A 30 4.55 9.63 2.72
C LEU A 30 3.58 9.64 1.54
N VAL A 31 3.60 8.62 0.68
CA VAL A 31 2.61 8.44 -0.40
C VAL A 31 1.18 8.48 0.16
N ARG A 32 0.93 7.75 1.25
CA ARG A 32 -0.38 7.70 1.91
C ARG A 32 -0.77 9.05 2.52
N LYS A 33 0.17 9.73 3.20
CA LYS A 33 -0.03 11.05 3.83
C LYS A 33 -0.38 12.11 2.79
N LEU A 34 0.36 12.13 1.67
CA LEU A 34 0.20 13.11 0.59
C LEU A 34 -0.96 12.78 -0.35
N LYS A 35 -1.54 11.57 -0.25
CA LYS A 35 -2.63 11.07 -1.10
C LYS A 35 -2.30 11.12 -2.59
N VAL A 36 -1.04 10.84 -2.93
CA VAL A 36 -0.55 10.78 -4.31
C VAL A 36 -0.69 9.37 -4.87
N ARG A 37 -0.84 9.25 -6.19
CA ARG A 37 -1.06 7.98 -6.88
C ARG A 37 0.27 7.47 -7.45
N ARG A 38 0.93 6.59 -6.70
CA ARG A 38 2.21 5.90 -7.06
C ARG A 38 2.02 4.38 -7.09
N SER A 39 0.92 3.95 -7.71
CA SER A 39 0.37 2.60 -7.50
C SER A 39 1.34 1.48 -7.89
N GLU A 40 2.14 1.62 -8.94
CA GLU A 40 3.13 0.59 -9.33
C GLU A 40 4.20 0.37 -8.27
N ILE A 41 4.79 1.45 -7.76
CA ILE A 41 5.85 1.41 -6.74
C ILE A 41 5.27 0.93 -5.41
N VAL A 42 4.09 1.44 -5.03
CA VAL A 42 3.36 1.00 -3.83
C VAL A 42 3.05 -0.49 -3.89
N LEU A 43 2.59 -1.00 -5.04
CA LEU A 43 2.27 -2.40 -5.23
C LEU A 43 3.53 -3.28 -5.12
N LYS A 44 4.58 -2.94 -5.88
CA LYS A 44 5.85 -3.68 -5.91
C LYS A 44 6.47 -3.81 -4.52
N HIS A 45 6.67 -2.67 -3.84
CA HIS A 45 7.40 -2.65 -2.58
C HIS A 45 6.53 -2.98 -1.38
N GLY A 46 5.25 -2.60 -1.41
CA GLY A 46 4.31 -3.03 -0.39
C GLY A 46 4.12 -4.54 -0.36
N LEU A 47 4.07 -5.20 -1.53
CA LEU A 47 4.07 -6.66 -1.60
C LEU A 47 5.36 -7.28 -1.05
N SER A 48 6.51 -6.67 -1.34
CA SER A 48 7.79 -7.14 -0.78
C SER A 48 7.75 -7.19 0.75
N ILE A 49 7.24 -6.13 1.40
CA ILE A 49 7.05 -6.11 2.85
C ILE A 49 6.02 -7.15 3.30
N LEU A 50 4.87 -7.25 2.63
CA LEU A 50 3.81 -8.20 3.02
C LEU A 50 4.21 -9.66 2.83
N ASN A 51 5.12 -9.97 1.90
CA ASN A 51 5.60 -11.33 1.65
C ASN A 51 6.69 -11.76 2.63
N ASP A 52 7.38 -10.82 3.27
CA ASP A 52 8.36 -11.10 4.33
C ASP A 52 7.67 -11.09 5.71
N PRO A 53 7.56 -12.25 6.41
CA PRO A 53 6.89 -12.30 7.70
C PRO A 53 7.55 -11.46 8.80
N GLY A 54 8.87 -11.27 8.73
CA GLY A 54 9.63 -10.46 9.69
C GLY A 54 9.33 -8.98 9.52
N ASN A 55 9.44 -8.47 8.29
CA ASN A 55 9.12 -7.08 7.97
C ASN A 55 7.65 -6.78 8.21
N ARG A 56 6.75 -7.69 7.81
CA ARG A 56 5.31 -7.54 8.01
C ARG A 56 4.94 -7.44 9.48
N SER A 57 5.44 -8.37 10.32
CA SER A 57 5.11 -8.39 11.75
C SER A 57 5.72 -7.21 12.52
N ALA A 58 6.87 -6.68 12.07
CA ALA A 58 7.49 -5.49 12.64
C ALA A 58 6.64 -4.22 12.50
N LEU A 59 5.70 -4.17 11.55
CA LEU A 59 4.77 -3.04 11.39
C LEU A 59 3.70 -2.98 12.48
N GLY A 60 3.44 -4.08 13.18
CA GLY A 60 2.40 -4.15 14.21
C GLY A 60 1.02 -3.70 13.69
N PRO A 61 0.37 -2.67 14.26
CA PRO A 61 -0.92 -2.17 13.79
C PRO A 61 -0.91 -1.65 12.33
N ASP A 62 0.24 -1.20 11.85
CA ASP A 62 0.37 -0.62 10.51
C ASP A 62 0.35 -1.66 9.39
N GLU A 63 0.53 -2.95 9.72
CA GLU A 63 0.39 -4.08 8.78
C GLU A 63 -0.95 -4.01 8.04
N TRP A 64 -2.04 -3.73 8.76
CA TRP A 64 -3.39 -3.67 8.18
C TRP A 64 -3.55 -2.49 7.24
N THR A 65 -2.94 -1.34 7.59
CA THR A 65 -2.95 -0.18 6.71
C THR A 65 -2.15 -0.45 5.44
N LEU A 66 -1.05 -1.21 5.53
CA LEU A 66 -0.29 -1.63 4.36
C LEU A 66 -1.11 -2.56 3.46
N TYR A 67 -1.84 -3.55 4.00
CA TYR A 67 -2.73 -4.39 3.21
C TYR A 67 -3.77 -3.59 2.44
N GLU A 68 -4.37 -2.57 3.05
CA GLU A 68 -5.34 -1.71 2.37
C GLU A 68 -4.68 -0.88 1.25
N GLN A 69 -3.52 -0.30 1.54
CA GLN A 69 -2.75 0.50 0.58
C GLN A 69 -2.32 -0.35 -0.63
N VAL A 70 -1.85 -1.57 -0.40
CA VAL A 70 -1.51 -2.53 -1.46
C VAL A 70 -2.76 -2.99 -2.22
N ALA A 71 -3.89 -3.22 -1.56
CA ALA A 71 -5.13 -3.58 -2.25
C ALA A 71 -5.58 -2.48 -3.23
N ILE A 72 -5.53 -1.22 -2.82
CA ILE A 72 -5.87 -0.07 -3.67
C ILE A 72 -4.89 0.05 -4.84
N ALA A 73 -3.60 -0.01 -4.56
CA ALA A 73 -2.57 0.04 -5.60
C ALA A 73 -2.69 -1.13 -6.59
N ALA A 74 -3.00 -2.34 -6.11
CA ALA A 74 -3.25 -3.51 -6.94
C ALA A 74 -4.47 -3.32 -7.86
N MET A 75 -5.57 -2.74 -7.36
CA MET A 75 -6.73 -2.40 -8.21
C MET A 75 -6.36 -1.37 -9.28
N ASP A 76 -5.60 -0.34 -8.92
CA ASP A 76 -5.13 0.69 -9.86
C ASP A 76 -4.22 0.12 -10.95
N CYS A 77 -3.44 -0.90 -10.63
CA CYS A 77 -2.54 -1.62 -11.55
C CYS A 77 -3.22 -2.83 -12.22
N GLN A 78 -4.54 -3.01 -12.11
CA GLN A 78 -5.29 -4.16 -12.63
C GLN A 78 -4.82 -5.55 -12.14
N SER A 79 -4.05 -5.61 -11.05
CA SER A 79 -3.63 -6.84 -10.40
C SER A 79 -4.71 -7.37 -9.45
N LEU A 80 -5.84 -7.78 -10.03
CA LEU A 80 -7.05 -8.12 -9.27
C LEU A 80 -6.85 -9.30 -8.31
N ALA A 81 -6.01 -10.26 -8.66
CA ALA A 81 -5.69 -11.39 -7.79
C ALA A 81 -4.99 -10.94 -6.50
N VAL A 82 -4.03 -10.00 -6.60
CA VAL A 82 -3.37 -9.41 -5.44
C VAL A 82 -4.37 -8.62 -4.59
N ALA A 83 -5.18 -7.77 -5.22
CA ALA A 83 -6.19 -6.99 -4.53
C ALA A 83 -7.14 -7.89 -3.72
N GLN A 84 -7.67 -8.96 -4.34
CA GLN A 84 -8.54 -9.92 -3.69
C GLN A 84 -7.86 -10.63 -2.51
N ASN A 85 -6.59 -11.01 -2.64
CA ASN A 85 -5.85 -11.65 -1.55
C ASN A 85 -5.69 -10.70 -0.36
N CYS A 86 -5.31 -9.44 -0.59
CA CYS A 86 -5.22 -8.44 0.48
C CYS A 86 -6.58 -8.21 1.16
N ILE A 87 -7.66 -8.07 0.39
CA ILE A 87 -9.01 -7.88 0.92
C ILE A 87 -9.46 -9.09 1.75
N LYS A 88 -9.20 -10.33 1.31
CA LYS A 88 -9.53 -11.54 2.08
C LYS A 88 -8.80 -11.58 3.42
N VAL A 89 -7.52 -11.19 3.46
CA VAL A 89 -6.75 -11.10 4.72
C VAL A 89 -7.38 -10.06 5.65
N LEU A 90 -7.72 -8.88 5.13
CA LEU A 90 -8.38 -7.82 5.90
C LEU A 90 -9.75 -8.25 6.43
N GLN A 91 -10.56 -8.96 5.64
CA GLN A 91 -11.85 -9.50 6.07
C GLN A 91 -11.69 -10.52 7.19
N LYS A 92 -10.72 -11.44 7.08
CA LYS A 92 -10.47 -12.43 8.13
C LYS A 92 -10.09 -11.77 9.45
N LYS A 93 -9.36 -10.67 9.40
CA LYS A 93 -8.97 -9.90 10.59
C LYS A 93 -10.12 -9.02 11.14
N PHE A 94 -10.91 -8.43 10.25
CA PHE A 94 -11.96 -7.46 10.57
C PHE A 94 -13.29 -7.80 9.84
N PRO A 95 -13.97 -8.89 10.23
CA PRO A 95 -15.10 -9.43 9.47
C PRO A 95 -16.29 -8.48 9.35
N GLU A 96 -16.51 -7.61 10.34
CA GLU A 96 -17.63 -6.66 10.36
C GLU A 96 -17.21 -5.22 10.01
N SER A 97 -15.99 -5.02 9.51
CA SER A 97 -15.48 -3.68 9.21
C SER A 97 -16.20 -3.07 8.00
N LYS A 98 -16.98 -2.01 8.26
CA LYS A 98 -17.57 -1.17 7.20
C LYS A 98 -16.51 -0.58 6.26
N ARG A 99 -15.28 -0.36 6.74
CA ARG A 99 -14.15 0.12 5.93
C ARG A 99 -13.71 -0.95 4.94
N VAL A 100 -13.54 -2.19 5.40
CA VAL A 100 -13.18 -3.34 4.54
C VAL A 100 -14.31 -3.65 3.55
N GLY A 101 -15.57 -3.55 3.98
CA GLY A 101 -16.75 -3.74 3.14
C GLY A 101 -16.79 -2.85 1.89
N LYS A 102 -16.21 -1.64 1.93
CA LYS A 102 -16.17 -0.72 0.78
C LYS A 102 -15.38 -1.30 -0.40
N TYR A 103 -14.31 -2.05 -0.14
CA TYR A 103 -13.50 -2.66 -1.21
C TYR A 103 -14.21 -3.83 -1.90
N ILE A 104 -15.20 -4.45 -1.24
CA ILE A 104 -15.97 -5.57 -1.78
C ILE A 104 -17.02 -5.07 -2.78
N HIS A 105 -17.66 -3.95 -2.46
CA HIS A 105 -18.72 -3.37 -3.28
C HIS A 105 -18.19 -2.46 -4.40
N GLN A 106 -16.88 -2.24 -4.47
CA GLN A 106 -16.28 -1.52 -5.58
C GLN A 106 -16.19 -2.50 -6.76
N PRO A 107 -16.94 -2.29 -7.86
CA PRO A 107 -16.84 -3.15 -9.02
C PRO A 107 -15.39 -3.08 -9.52
N LEU A 108 -14.71 -4.23 -9.54
CA LEU A 108 -13.43 -4.40 -10.22
C LEU A 108 -13.72 -4.08 -11.69
N ARG A 109 -13.46 -2.84 -12.10
CA ARG A 109 -13.74 -2.39 -13.47
C ARG A 109 -12.79 -3.16 -14.39
N ASN A 110 -13.35 -4.11 -15.14
CA ASN A 110 -12.73 -4.73 -16.30
C ASN A 110 -12.57 -3.71 -17.43
#